data_AF-A0A7R9V4U2-F1
#
_entry.id   AF-A0A7R9V4U2-F1
#
_cell.length_a   1.000
_cell.length_b   1.000
_cell.length_c   1.000
_cell.angle_alpha   90.00
_cell.angle_beta   90.00
_cell.angle_gamma   90.00
#
_symmetry.space_group_name_H-M   'P 1'
#
loop_
_entity.id
_entity.type
_entity.pdbx_description
1 polymer ?
#
loop_
_entity_poly.entity_id
_entity_poly.type
_entity_poly.pdbx_seq_one_letter_code
_entity_poly.pdbx_strand_id
1 'polypeptide(L)'
;PVGGVALGQMVEPLPKLLWELGGANTATSDTALRMLLDAARFSRPGEPLAASLEVMQARLGPLFCVHIPAAGGKGPQSPGSAAVMVGRPSGSCNVCGRAAADAAAVLDAARERAAGAPLAPRATLTPGPVAKLPRDTQMLAVDLIYHLGSLDTALLKALATAVHDYRVLADDDVALRLVDVTLECMRTAELSRSVSWALTLLLTSGMPAGSASGSGGDGRGPASASSAMWLRTQAV
;
A
#
# COMPACT_ATOMS: atom_id res chain seq x y z
N PRO A 1 -35.03 -6.50 6.06
CA PRO A 1 -33.57 -6.69 6.28
C PRO A 1 -32.89 -7.85 5.50
N VAL A 2 -33.56 -8.53 4.55
CA VAL A 2 -32.98 -9.69 3.83
C VAL A 2 -31.97 -9.29 2.74
N GLY A 3 -32.01 -8.05 2.23
CA GLY A 3 -31.19 -7.62 1.09
C GLY A 3 -29.68 -7.50 1.36
N GLY A 4 -29.25 -7.20 2.60
CA GLY A 4 -27.85 -6.92 2.89
C GLY A 4 -26.92 -8.12 2.76
N VAL A 5 -27.40 -9.32 3.09
CA VAL A 5 -26.60 -10.56 2.99
C VAL A 5 -26.36 -10.96 1.53
N ALA A 6 -27.37 -10.81 0.68
CA ALA A 6 -27.25 -11.09 -0.75
C ALA A 6 -26.23 -10.15 -1.43
N LEU A 7 -26.25 -8.86 -1.08
CA LEU A 7 -25.25 -7.91 -1.58
C LEU A 7 -23.84 -8.27 -1.12
N GLY A 8 -23.65 -8.62 0.15
CA GLY A 8 -22.34 -9.06 0.65
C GLY A 8 -21.76 -10.24 -0.15
N GLN A 9 -22.59 -11.24 -0.46
CA GLN A 9 -22.20 -12.39 -1.28
C GLN A 9 -21.88 -12.02 -2.73
N MET A 10 -22.58 -11.03 -3.30
CA MET A 10 -22.30 -10.55 -4.65
C MET A 10 -21.00 -9.76 -4.76
N VAL A 11 -20.62 -9.03 -3.71
CA VAL A 11 -19.44 -8.17 -3.70
C VAL A 11 -18.17 -8.98 -3.40
N GLU A 12 -18.27 -10.06 -2.62
CA GLU A 12 -17.14 -10.91 -2.23
C GLU A 12 -16.21 -11.39 -3.38
N PRO A 13 -16.72 -11.83 -4.54
CA PRO A 13 -15.87 -12.27 -5.65
C PRO A 13 -15.21 -11.12 -6.43
N LEU A 14 -15.66 -9.86 -6.27
CA LEU A 14 -15.23 -8.75 -7.12
C LEU A 14 -13.72 -8.44 -7.04
N PRO A 15 -13.04 -8.45 -5.87
CA PRO A 15 -11.59 -8.24 -5.84
C PRO A 15 -10.82 -9.28 -6.64
N LYS A 16 -11.25 -10.55 -6.59
CA LYS A 16 -10.63 -11.62 -7.37
C LYS A 16 -10.88 -11.42 -8.87
N LEU A 17 -12.11 -11.06 -9.24
CA LEU A 17 -12.46 -10.73 -10.62
C LEU A 17 -11.62 -9.57 -11.15
N LEU A 18 -11.45 -8.50 -10.37
CA LEU A 18 -10.61 -7.34 -10.72
C LEU A 18 -9.14 -7.74 -10.90
N TRP A 19 -8.65 -8.68 -10.09
CA TRP A 19 -7.31 -9.22 -10.22
C TRP A 19 -7.12 -10.02 -11.53
N GLU A 20 -8.08 -10.88 -11.86
CA GLU A 20 -8.02 -11.73 -13.05
C GLU A 20 -8.21 -10.95 -14.35
N LEU A 21 -9.14 -9.99 -14.37
CA LEU A 21 -9.42 -9.17 -15.55
C LEU A 21 -8.38 -8.06 -15.73
N GLY A 22 -8.03 -7.35 -14.64
CA GLY A 22 -7.13 -6.21 -14.65
C GLY A 22 -7.31 -5.29 -15.86
N GLY A 23 -6.21 -5.01 -16.56
CA GLY A 23 -6.20 -4.22 -17.79
C GLY A 23 -6.66 -4.94 -19.06
N ALA A 24 -6.94 -6.25 -19.01
CA ALA A 24 -7.39 -6.99 -20.20
C ALA A 24 -8.85 -6.66 -20.58
N ASN A 25 -9.67 -6.25 -19.60
CA ASN A 25 -11.03 -5.79 -19.83
C ASN A 25 -11.37 -4.60 -18.93
N THR A 26 -11.00 -3.41 -19.40
CA THR A 26 -11.15 -2.15 -18.65
C THR A 26 -12.60 -1.81 -18.34
N ALA A 27 -13.54 -2.09 -19.26
CA ALA A 27 -14.96 -1.82 -19.07
C ALA A 27 -15.59 -2.66 -17.96
N THR A 28 -15.26 -3.96 -17.91
CA THR A 28 -15.74 -4.84 -16.83
C THR A 28 -15.09 -4.47 -15.49
N SER A 29 -13.79 -4.16 -15.48
CA SER A 29 -13.09 -3.71 -14.28
C SER A 29 -13.68 -2.40 -13.73
N ASP A 30 -13.99 -1.44 -14.59
CA ASP A 30 -14.68 -0.19 -14.23
C ASP A 30 -16.06 -0.46 -13.62
N THR A 31 -16.86 -1.33 -14.25
CA THR A 31 -18.18 -1.71 -13.72
C THR A 31 -18.06 -2.37 -12.34
N ALA A 32 -17.12 -3.29 -12.17
CA ALA A 32 -16.89 -3.97 -10.90
C ALA A 32 -16.43 -2.99 -9.79
N LEU A 33 -15.56 -2.02 -10.12
CA LEU A 33 -15.15 -0.97 -9.18
C LEU A 33 -16.31 -0.05 -8.80
N ARG A 34 -17.18 0.31 -9.74
CA ARG A 34 -18.39 1.09 -9.42
C ARG A 34 -19.34 0.33 -8.51
N MET A 35 -19.54 -0.96 -8.74
CA MET A 35 -20.35 -1.80 -7.85
C MET A 35 -19.77 -1.87 -6.43
N LEU A 36 -18.44 -2.01 -6.30
CA LEU A 36 -17.74 -1.96 -5.01
C LEU A 36 -17.91 -0.58 -4.34
N LEU A 37 -17.74 0.49 -5.10
CA LEU A 37 -17.86 1.87 -4.62
C LEU A 37 -19.27 2.15 -4.13
N ASP A 38 -20.29 1.76 -4.88
CA ASP A 38 -21.69 1.92 -4.48
C ASP A 38 -22.00 1.09 -3.24
N ALA A 39 -21.53 -0.16 -3.18
CA ALA A 39 -21.68 -0.99 -1.98
C ALA A 39 -21.04 -0.34 -0.74
N ALA A 40 -19.84 0.23 -0.87
CA ALA A 40 -19.16 0.94 0.21
C ALA A 40 -19.93 2.21 0.63
N ARG A 41 -20.34 3.02 -0.35
CA ARG A 41 -21.10 4.26 -0.14
C ARG A 41 -22.41 4.07 0.61
N PHE A 42 -23.15 3.01 0.27
CA PHE A 42 -24.46 2.74 0.87
C PHE A 42 -24.39 1.83 2.10
N SER A 43 -23.21 1.30 2.45
CA SER A 43 -23.04 0.52 3.66
C SER A 43 -23.18 1.40 4.91
N ARG A 44 -23.99 0.95 5.86
CA ARG A 44 -24.09 1.60 7.17
C ARG A 44 -23.29 0.83 8.22
N PRO A 45 -22.65 1.51 9.18
CA PRO A 45 -21.98 0.84 10.29
C PRO A 45 -22.92 -0.13 11.01
N GLY A 46 -22.46 -1.36 11.24
CA GLY A 46 -23.23 -2.43 11.89
C GLY A 46 -24.13 -3.25 10.96
N GLU A 47 -24.28 -2.89 9.69
CA GLU A 47 -24.98 -3.72 8.71
C GLU A 47 -24.11 -4.90 8.23
N PRO A 48 -24.71 -6.04 7.82
CA PRO A 48 -23.95 -7.20 7.34
C PRO A 48 -23.04 -6.88 6.16
N LEU A 49 -23.43 -5.93 5.30
CA LEU A 49 -22.61 -5.48 4.18
C LEU A 49 -21.32 -4.79 4.63
N ALA A 50 -21.38 -3.95 5.69
CA ALA A 50 -20.20 -3.28 6.23
C ALA A 50 -19.19 -4.30 6.79
N ALA A 51 -19.67 -5.35 7.48
CA ALA A 51 -18.82 -6.45 7.94
C ALA A 51 -18.16 -7.22 6.78
N SER A 52 -18.89 -7.46 5.68
CA SER A 52 -18.31 -8.07 4.47
C SER A 52 -17.24 -7.19 3.84
N LEU A 53 -17.44 -5.87 3.78
CA LEU A 53 -16.47 -4.93 3.25
C LEU A 53 -15.21 -4.85 4.12
N GLU A 54 -15.34 -4.91 5.44
CA GLU A 54 -14.20 -4.94 6.37
C GLU A 54 -13.30 -6.17 6.12
N VAL A 55 -13.90 -7.36 5.99
CA VAL A 55 -13.18 -8.59 5.64
C VAL A 55 -12.54 -8.49 4.25
N MET A 56 -13.16 -7.73 3.34
CA MET A 56 -12.67 -7.55 1.98
C MET A 56 -11.43 -6.67 1.88
N GLN A 57 -11.19 -5.75 2.81
CA GLN A 57 -10.10 -4.78 2.71
C GLN A 57 -8.73 -5.44 2.54
N ALA A 58 -8.50 -6.56 3.23
CA ALA A 58 -7.28 -7.35 3.10
C ALA A 58 -7.05 -7.89 1.68
N ARG A 59 -8.13 -8.11 0.92
CA ARG A 59 -8.10 -8.57 -0.48
C ARG A 59 -7.94 -7.41 -1.48
N LEU A 60 -8.17 -6.16 -1.07
CA LEU A 60 -8.00 -4.98 -1.92
C LEU A 60 -6.53 -4.55 -2.02
N GLY A 61 -5.72 -4.80 -1.00
CA GLY A 61 -4.29 -4.45 -1.01
C GLY A 61 -3.54 -4.91 -2.27
N PRO A 62 -3.65 -6.20 -2.67
CA PRO A 62 -3.07 -6.70 -3.91
C PRO A 62 -3.45 -5.89 -5.14
N LEU A 63 -4.69 -5.35 -5.24
CA LEU A 63 -5.13 -4.59 -6.41
C LEU A 63 -4.21 -3.40 -6.75
N PHE A 64 -3.58 -2.83 -5.72
CA PHE A 64 -2.59 -1.76 -5.86
C PHE A 64 -1.19 -2.33 -6.04
N CYS A 65 -0.72 -3.17 -5.13
CA CYS A 65 0.62 -3.74 -5.22
C CYS A 65 0.77 -5.06 -4.47
N VAL A 66 1.68 -5.91 -4.93
CA VAL A 66 2.04 -7.17 -4.27
C VAL A 66 3.54 -7.20 -4.00
N HIS A 67 3.88 -7.54 -2.76
CA HIS A 67 5.25 -7.82 -2.35
C HIS A 67 5.54 -9.29 -2.59
N ILE A 68 6.39 -9.59 -3.56
CA ILE A 68 6.87 -10.96 -3.76
C ILE A 68 8.15 -11.10 -2.93
N PRO A 69 8.18 -11.96 -1.89
CA PRO A 69 9.41 -12.20 -1.17
C PRO A 69 10.43 -12.73 -2.17
N ALA A 70 11.64 -12.18 -2.15
CA ALA A 70 12.70 -12.68 -3.01
C ALA A 70 12.82 -14.19 -2.78
N ALA A 71 12.63 -14.97 -3.84
CA ALA A 71 12.72 -16.42 -3.78
C ALA A 71 14.07 -16.75 -3.17
N GLY A 72 14.06 -17.14 -1.88
CA GLY A 72 15.28 -17.41 -1.16
C GLY A 72 16.04 -18.43 -1.99
N GLY A 73 17.17 -18.03 -2.57
CA GLY A 73 18.08 -18.97 -3.18
C GLY A 73 18.22 -20.10 -2.18
N LYS A 74 18.09 -21.35 -2.63
CA LYS A 74 18.27 -22.56 -1.82
C LYS A 74 19.69 -22.53 -1.26
N GLY A 75 19.93 -21.71 -0.24
CA GLY A 75 21.07 -21.81 0.64
C GLY A 75 20.88 -23.12 1.39
N PRO A 76 21.95 -23.90 1.59
CA PRO A 76 21.88 -25.11 2.39
C PRO A 76 21.35 -24.74 3.78
N GLN A 77 20.11 -25.13 4.07
CA GLN A 77 19.51 -24.94 5.38
C GLN A 77 20.34 -25.72 6.39
N SER A 78 21.04 -25.00 7.25
CA SER A 78 21.58 -25.60 8.47
C SER A 78 20.40 -25.86 9.41
N PRO A 79 20.17 -27.11 9.85
CA PRO A 79 19.03 -27.46 10.69
C PRO A 79 19.32 -26.99 12.11
N GLY A 80 18.85 -25.81 12.50
CA GLY A 80 19.04 -25.34 13.87
C GLY A 80 18.77 -23.86 14.09
N SER A 81 17.54 -23.39 13.87
CA SER A 81 17.08 -22.19 14.58
C SER A 81 15.57 -22.19 14.72
N ALA A 82 15.15 -22.27 15.97
CA ALA A 82 13.78 -22.34 16.43
C ALA A 82 12.97 -21.11 15.98
N ALA A 83 11.75 -21.37 15.53
CA ALA A 83 10.76 -20.37 15.19
C ALA A 83 10.46 -19.47 16.40
N VAL A 84 10.71 -18.17 16.24
CA VAL A 84 10.19 -17.13 17.12
C VAL A 84 8.70 -16.96 16.79
N MET A 85 7.84 -17.47 17.68
CA MET A 85 6.40 -17.16 17.66
C MET A 85 6.22 -15.65 17.87
N VAL A 86 5.67 -14.98 16.86
CA VAL A 86 5.12 -13.63 17.02
C VAL A 86 3.80 -13.76 17.79
N GLY A 87 3.86 -13.44 19.08
CA GLY A 87 2.71 -13.42 19.97
C GLY A 87 1.67 -12.38 19.55
N ARG A 88 0.40 -12.77 19.68
CA ARG A 88 -0.78 -11.95 19.48
C ARG A 88 -0.97 -11.02 20.70
N PRO A 89 -0.89 -9.69 20.59
CA PRO A 89 -1.20 -8.82 21.72
C PRO A 89 -2.72 -8.69 21.86
N SER A 90 -3.26 -9.23 22.95
CA SER A 90 -4.58 -8.90 23.49
C SER A 90 -4.33 -8.06 24.75
N GLY A 91 -4.58 -6.75 24.67
CA GLY A 91 -4.33 -5.84 25.79
C GLY A 91 -4.90 -4.45 25.54
N SER A 92 -6.01 -4.16 26.21
CA SER A 92 -6.59 -2.82 26.41
C SER A 92 -5.53 -1.86 26.98
N CYS A 93 -5.29 -0.71 26.36
CA CYS A 93 -4.30 0.28 26.81
C CYS A 93 -4.94 1.62 27.22
N ASN A 94 -4.81 1.96 28.51
CA ASN A 94 -5.07 3.28 29.08
C ASN A 94 -3.76 4.10 29.10
N VAL A 95 -3.21 4.51 27.94
CA VAL A 95 -2.05 5.41 27.92
C VAL A 95 -2.09 6.31 26.68
N CYS A 96 -2.70 7.50 26.80
CA CYS A 96 -2.69 8.51 25.74
C CYS A 96 -1.68 9.65 25.99
N GLY A 97 -0.69 9.48 26.88
CA GLY A 97 0.23 10.57 27.29
C GLY A 97 1.71 10.43 26.92
N ARG A 98 2.20 9.24 26.53
CA ARG A 98 3.65 8.97 26.30
C ARG A 98 4.04 8.70 24.84
N ALA A 99 3.07 8.64 23.93
CA ALA A 99 3.28 8.13 22.57
C ALA A 99 4.28 8.92 21.69
N ALA A 100 4.50 10.22 21.95
CA ALA A 100 5.37 11.03 21.10
C ALA A 100 6.87 10.85 21.38
N ALA A 101 7.26 10.69 22.66
CA ALA A 101 8.67 10.47 23.03
C ALA A 101 9.14 9.06 22.65
N ASP A 102 8.24 8.07 22.77
CA ASP A 102 8.52 6.69 22.36
C ASP A 102 8.67 6.58 20.83
N ALA A 103 7.99 7.41 20.03
CA ALA A 103 8.10 7.40 18.58
C ALA A 103 9.50 7.79 18.08
N ALA A 104 10.16 8.77 18.71
CA ALA A 104 11.54 9.17 18.38
C ALA A 104 12.55 8.05 18.68
N ALA A 105 12.42 7.39 19.83
CA ALA A 105 13.27 6.25 20.19
C ALA A 105 13.06 5.05 19.25
N VAL A 106 11.82 4.80 18.80
CA VAL A 106 11.51 3.76 17.80
C VAL A 106 12.12 4.09 16.45
N LEU A 107 12.14 5.37 16.06
CA LEU A 107 12.79 5.86 14.83
C LEU A 107 14.31 5.65 14.86
N ASP A 108 14.98 6.04 15.95
CA ASP A 108 16.43 5.85 16.09
C ASP A 108 16.80 4.36 16.11
N ALA A 109 16.03 3.53 16.83
CA ALA A 109 16.23 2.09 16.84
C ALA A 109 15.95 1.42 15.48
N ALA A 110 15.04 1.98 14.66
CA ALA A 110 14.82 1.51 13.29
C ALA A 110 15.99 1.90 12.37
N ARG A 111 16.55 3.10 12.55
CA ARG A 111 17.68 3.62 11.78
C ARG A 111 18.97 2.85 12.07
N GLU A 112 19.23 2.51 13.33
CA GLU A 112 20.38 1.69 13.72
C GLU A 112 20.29 0.26 13.17
N ARG A 113 19.09 -0.35 13.17
CA ARG A 113 18.89 -1.67 12.55
C ARG A 113 19.10 -1.64 11.03
N ALA A 114 18.78 -0.53 10.37
CA ALA A 114 19.01 -0.38 8.94
C ALA A 114 20.50 -0.23 8.56
N ALA A 115 21.36 0.22 9.49
CA ALA A 115 22.77 0.51 9.22
C ALA A 115 23.69 -0.73 9.26
N GLY A 116 23.29 -1.81 9.94
CA GLY A 116 24.16 -2.98 10.19
C GLY A 116 23.66 -4.32 9.66
N ALA A 117 22.41 -4.42 9.18
CA ALA A 117 21.87 -5.69 8.70
C ALA A 117 22.37 -5.98 7.27
N PRO A 118 22.92 -7.17 6.99
CA PRO A 118 23.19 -7.59 5.61
C PRO A 118 21.90 -7.44 4.82
N LEU A 119 21.96 -6.75 3.68
CA LEU A 119 20.82 -6.45 2.82
C LEU A 119 20.09 -7.75 2.49
N ALA A 120 19.03 -8.03 3.26
CA ALA A 120 18.15 -9.15 2.99
C ALA A 120 17.65 -8.99 1.55
N PRO A 121 17.52 -10.11 0.81
CA PRO A 121 17.14 -10.04 -0.59
C PRO A 121 15.83 -9.25 -0.70
N ARG A 122 15.90 -8.08 -1.36
CA ARG A 122 14.81 -7.11 -1.42
C ARG A 122 13.59 -7.78 -2.03
N ALA A 123 12.47 -7.75 -1.32
CA ALA A 123 11.20 -8.16 -1.89
C ALA A 123 10.96 -7.39 -3.19
N THR A 124 10.57 -8.10 -4.24
CA THR A 124 10.24 -7.48 -5.52
C THR A 124 8.81 -6.96 -5.45
N LEU A 125 8.67 -5.65 -5.63
CA LEU A 125 7.37 -5.02 -5.72
C LEU A 125 6.81 -5.22 -7.13
N THR A 126 5.61 -5.79 -7.21
CA THR A 126 4.89 -5.97 -8.46
C THR A 126 3.64 -5.10 -8.46
N PRO A 127 3.47 -4.19 -9.44
CA PRO A 127 2.26 -3.42 -9.60
C PRO A 127 1.03 -4.32 -9.74
N GLY A 128 -0.05 -3.95 -9.05
CA GLY A 128 -1.32 -4.63 -9.12
C GLY A 128 -2.08 -4.33 -10.42
N PRO A 129 -3.26 -4.95 -10.61
CA PRO A 129 -4.13 -4.72 -11.77
C PRO A 129 -4.54 -3.26 -11.97
N VAL A 130 -4.68 -2.47 -10.89
CA VAL A 130 -5.11 -1.06 -10.98
C VAL A 130 -4.12 -0.23 -11.79
N ALA A 131 -2.83 -0.54 -11.71
CA ALA A 131 -1.78 0.13 -12.48
C ALA A 131 -1.98 0.06 -14.01
N LYS A 132 -2.74 -0.93 -14.48
CA LYS A 132 -3.02 -1.17 -15.91
C LYS A 132 -4.35 -0.58 -16.37
N LEU A 133 -5.13 0.01 -15.46
CA LEU A 133 -6.44 0.59 -15.78
C LEU A 133 -6.31 2.04 -16.27
N PRO A 134 -7.29 2.58 -17.00
CA PRO A 134 -7.34 3.99 -17.35
C PRO A 134 -7.35 4.88 -16.10
N ARG A 135 -6.82 6.10 -16.21
CA ARG A 135 -6.72 7.08 -15.10
C ARG A 135 -8.03 7.24 -14.33
N ASP A 136 -9.14 7.43 -15.03
CA ASP A 136 -10.46 7.64 -14.39
C ASP A 136 -10.89 6.42 -13.55
N THR A 137 -10.57 5.21 -14.01
CA THR A 137 -10.84 3.98 -13.28
C THR A 137 -9.89 3.81 -12.08
N GLN A 138 -8.64 4.27 -12.18
CA GLN A 138 -7.74 4.33 -11.03
C GLN A 138 -8.26 5.30 -9.97
N MET A 139 -8.79 6.46 -10.37
CA MET A 139 -9.43 7.42 -9.47
C MET A 139 -10.62 6.80 -8.74
N LEU A 140 -11.45 6.00 -9.41
CA LEU A 140 -12.54 5.25 -8.76
C LEU A 140 -12.02 4.26 -7.71
N ALA A 141 -10.91 3.57 -7.99
CA ALA A 141 -10.29 2.67 -7.03
C ALA A 141 -9.75 3.42 -5.80
N VAL A 142 -9.25 4.65 -5.98
CA VAL A 142 -8.83 5.51 -4.87
C VAL A 142 -10.03 6.05 -4.09
N ASP A 143 -11.09 6.52 -4.76
CA ASP A 143 -12.31 7.01 -4.11
C ASP A 143 -13.04 5.89 -3.35
N LEU A 144 -12.92 4.63 -3.78
CA LEU A 144 -13.39 3.47 -3.01
C LEU A 144 -12.77 3.45 -1.61
N ILE A 145 -11.48 3.72 -1.48
CA ILE A 145 -10.76 3.71 -0.19
C ILE A 145 -11.41 4.67 0.81
N TYR A 146 -11.83 5.85 0.35
CA TYR A 146 -12.51 6.85 1.18
C TYR A 146 -13.78 6.29 1.84
N HIS A 147 -14.52 5.44 1.12
CA HIS A 147 -15.79 4.89 1.57
C HIS A 147 -15.67 3.58 2.37
N LEU A 148 -14.47 2.98 2.49
CA LEU A 148 -14.27 1.77 3.29
C LEU A 148 -14.27 2.03 4.81
N GLY A 149 -14.17 3.29 5.24
CA GLY A 149 -14.13 3.66 6.65
C GLY A 149 -12.77 3.35 7.29
N SER A 150 -12.75 2.48 8.30
CA SER A 150 -11.51 2.12 8.99
C SER A 150 -10.64 1.24 8.09
N LEU A 151 -9.43 1.70 7.79
CA LEU A 151 -8.50 0.97 6.92
C LEU A 151 -7.70 -0.07 7.69
N ASP A 152 -7.64 -1.29 7.15
CA ASP A 152 -6.78 -2.35 7.63
C ASP A 152 -5.28 -2.02 7.47
N THR A 153 -4.45 -2.55 8.37
CA THR A 153 -3.00 -2.29 8.38
C THR A 153 -2.30 -2.84 7.14
N ALA A 154 -2.73 -3.98 6.59
CA ALA A 154 -2.15 -4.53 5.37
C ALA A 154 -2.48 -3.66 4.15
N LEU A 155 -3.71 -3.16 4.08
CA LEU A 155 -4.13 -2.21 3.04
C LEU A 155 -3.32 -0.92 3.14
N LEU A 156 -3.23 -0.31 4.33
CA LEU A 156 -2.43 0.89 4.56
C LEU A 156 -0.97 0.76 4.09
N LYS A 157 -0.33 -0.37 4.36
CA LYS A 157 1.04 -0.66 3.88
C LYS A 157 1.11 -0.76 2.35
N ALA A 158 0.13 -1.42 1.73
CA ALA A 158 0.04 -1.49 0.27
C ALA A 158 -0.14 -0.09 -0.34
N LEU A 159 -1.02 0.74 0.22
CA LEU A 159 -1.24 2.11 -0.24
C LEU A 159 0.02 2.99 -0.07
N ALA A 160 0.70 2.91 1.07
CA ALA A 160 1.97 3.62 1.28
C ALA A 160 3.01 3.24 0.22
N THR A 161 3.08 1.95 -0.11
CA THR A 161 4.00 1.45 -1.13
C THR A 161 3.62 1.93 -2.53
N ALA A 162 2.31 1.93 -2.83
CA ALA A 162 1.77 2.41 -4.11
C ALA A 162 2.08 3.90 -4.35
N VAL A 163 2.06 4.73 -3.30
CA VAL A 163 2.40 6.17 -3.39
C VAL A 163 3.87 6.38 -3.75
N HIS A 164 4.77 5.48 -3.35
CA HIS A 164 6.20 5.62 -3.60
C HIS A 164 6.68 5.04 -4.94
N ASP A 165 5.92 4.15 -5.55
CA ASP A 165 6.31 3.51 -6.81
C ASP A 165 5.50 4.07 -7.99
N TYR A 166 6.16 4.86 -8.83
CA TYR A 166 5.61 5.41 -10.09
C TYR A 166 5.14 4.34 -11.08
N ARG A 167 5.50 3.06 -10.86
CA ARG A 167 5.02 1.94 -11.67
C ARG A 167 3.65 1.45 -11.23
N VAL A 168 3.23 1.76 -10.00
CA VAL A 168 1.95 1.34 -9.44
C VAL A 168 0.85 2.31 -9.83
N LEU A 169 1.12 3.61 -9.74
CA LEU A 169 0.19 4.65 -10.17
C LEU A 169 0.84 5.41 -11.33
N ALA A 170 0.19 5.40 -12.48
CA ALA A 170 0.76 5.96 -13.71
C ALA A 170 0.78 7.50 -13.73
N ASP A 171 0.09 8.15 -12.78
CA ASP A 171 -0.18 9.58 -12.76
C ASP A 171 -0.01 10.13 -11.35
N ASP A 172 0.73 11.23 -11.23
CA ASP A 172 1.00 11.92 -9.96
C ASP A 172 -0.29 12.43 -9.30
N ASP A 173 -1.29 12.83 -10.08
CA ASP A 173 -2.59 13.28 -9.56
C ASP A 173 -3.30 12.16 -8.80
N VAL A 174 -3.18 10.91 -9.30
CA VAL A 174 -3.78 9.73 -8.65
C VAL A 174 -3.04 9.41 -7.35
N ALA A 175 -1.72 9.54 -7.34
CA ALA A 175 -0.91 9.34 -6.13
C ALA A 175 -1.21 10.40 -5.07
N LEU A 176 -1.31 11.68 -5.45
CA LEU A 176 -1.70 12.77 -4.56
C LEU A 176 -3.11 12.56 -4.01
N ARG A 177 -4.07 12.19 -4.86
CA ARG A 177 -5.44 11.87 -4.43
C ARG A 177 -5.46 10.71 -3.43
N LEU A 178 -4.62 9.69 -3.64
CA LEU A 178 -4.51 8.55 -2.71
C LEU A 178 -3.98 8.99 -1.35
N VAL A 179 -3.00 9.88 -1.32
CA VAL A 179 -2.49 10.47 -0.07
C VAL A 179 -3.60 11.25 0.64
N ASP A 180 -4.31 12.12 -0.06
CA ASP A 180 -5.40 12.93 0.52
C ASP A 180 -6.50 12.05 1.12
N VAL A 181 -6.97 11.05 0.36
CA VAL A 181 -7.99 10.11 0.82
C VAL A 181 -7.51 9.33 2.04
N THR A 182 -6.26 8.85 2.03
CA THR A 182 -5.73 8.09 3.16
C THR A 182 -5.57 8.96 4.40
N LEU A 183 -5.10 10.20 4.25
CA LEU A 183 -5.01 11.18 5.34
C LEU A 183 -6.39 11.46 5.94
N GLU A 184 -7.42 11.64 5.11
CA GLU A 184 -8.78 11.87 5.57
C GLU A 184 -9.34 10.66 6.33
N CYS A 185 -9.17 9.44 5.82
CA CYS A 185 -9.53 8.22 6.54
C CYS A 185 -8.83 8.12 7.91
N MET A 186 -7.55 8.50 7.97
CA MET A 186 -6.76 8.47 9.19
C MET A 186 -7.15 9.52 10.24
N ARG A 187 -7.88 10.59 9.87
CA ARG A 187 -8.40 11.56 10.86
C ARG A 187 -9.37 10.92 11.84
N THR A 188 -10.07 9.88 11.39
CA THR A 188 -11.02 9.11 12.21
C THR A 188 -10.39 7.86 12.84
N ALA A 189 -9.15 7.53 12.45
CA ALA A 189 -8.44 6.36 12.93
C ALA A 189 -7.69 6.62 14.25
N GLU A 190 -7.19 5.55 14.86
CA GLU A 190 -6.32 5.63 16.03
C GLU A 190 -4.99 6.32 15.68
N LEU A 191 -4.57 7.27 16.53
CA LEU A 191 -3.34 8.05 16.36
C LEU A 191 -2.10 7.18 16.11
N SER A 192 -2.00 6.03 16.76
CA SER A 192 -0.89 5.09 16.60
C SER A 192 -0.76 4.56 15.16
N ARG A 193 -1.89 4.26 14.50
CA ARG A 193 -1.90 3.81 13.10
C ARG A 193 -1.53 4.96 12.16
N SER A 194 -2.10 6.15 12.41
CA SER A 194 -1.84 7.33 11.60
C SER A 194 -0.36 7.73 11.63
N VAL A 195 0.26 7.72 12.82
CA VAL A 195 1.70 7.95 12.98
C VAL A 195 2.51 6.84 12.30
N SER A 196 2.17 5.57 12.52
CA SER A 196 2.89 4.45 11.89
C SER A 196 2.86 4.53 10.36
N TRP A 197 1.73 4.91 9.77
CA TRP A 197 1.61 5.06 8.33
C TRP A 197 2.39 6.28 7.81
N ALA A 198 2.27 7.43 8.48
CA ALA A 198 3.03 8.62 8.14
C ALA A 198 4.55 8.38 8.21
N LEU A 199 5.02 7.66 9.24
CA LEU A 199 6.41 7.25 9.34
C LEU A 199 6.81 6.29 8.22
N THR A 200 5.92 5.38 7.80
CA THR A 200 6.17 4.49 6.66
C THR A 200 6.39 5.31 5.39
N LEU A 201 5.58 6.35 5.15
CA LEU A 201 5.77 7.24 4.00
C LEU A 201 7.09 8.02 4.08
N LEU A 202 7.36 8.66 5.22
CA LEU A 202 8.55 9.49 5.40
C LEU A 202 9.84 8.68 5.30
N LEU A 203 9.89 7.50 5.94
CA LEU A 203 11.08 6.66 5.96
C LEU A 203 11.33 5.96 4.62
N THR A 204 10.28 5.66 3.86
CA THR A 204 10.41 5.01 2.54
C THR A 204 10.89 6.00 1.48
N SER A 205 10.53 7.29 1.59
CA SER A 205 10.98 8.35 0.68
C SER A 205 12.50 8.59 0.70
N GLY A 206 13.17 8.24 1.80
CA GLY A 206 14.56 8.59 2.08
C GLY A 206 15.61 7.60 1.56
N MET A 207 15.24 6.48 0.94
CA MET A 207 16.21 5.57 0.33
C MET A 207 16.37 5.90 -1.15
N PRO A 208 17.38 6.71 -1.56
CA PRO A 208 17.78 6.74 -2.95
C PRO A 208 18.08 5.28 -3.33
N ALA A 209 17.41 4.77 -4.37
CA ALA A 209 17.78 3.51 -4.98
C ALA A 209 19.23 3.70 -5.44
N GLY A 210 20.18 3.30 -4.57
CA GLY A 210 21.59 3.44 -4.80
C GLY A 210 21.84 2.86 -6.17
N SER A 211 22.06 3.76 -7.13
CA SER A 211 22.54 3.42 -8.45
C SER A 211 23.84 2.70 -8.18
N ALA A 212 23.78 1.36 -8.20
CA ALA A 212 24.96 0.55 -8.28
C ALA A 212 25.55 0.87 -9.66
N SER A 213 26.26 1.99 -9.73
CA SER A 213 27.12 2.36 -10.82
C SER A 213 28.20 1.29 -10.83
N GLY A 214 27.91 0.22 -11.59
CA GLY A 214 28.89 -0.76 -11.98
C GLY A 214 29.92 -0.03 -12.82
N SER A 215 30.95 0.48 -12.16
CA SER A 215 32.20 0.91 -12.79
C SER A 215 32.90 -0.33 -13.34
N GLY A 216 32.40 -0.83 -14.47
CA GLY A 216 32.99 -1.89 -15.25
C GLY A 216 33.30 -1.39 -16.66
N GLY A 217 34.48 -0.79 -16.81
CA GLY A 217 35.31 -0.87 -18.01
C GLY A 217 34.78 -0.28 -19.33
N ASP A 218 35.26 0.91 -19.65
CA ASP A 218 35.76 1.37 -20.96
C ASP A 218 34.99 1.00 -22.25
N GLY A 219 34.26 1.99 -22.77
CA GLY A 219 33.85 2.05 -24.18
C GLY A 219 33.38 3.45 -24.55
N ARG A 220 34.27 4.28 -25.12
CA ARG A 220 33.99 5.66 -25.57
C ARG A 220 32.79 5.71 -26.53
N GLY A 221 31.78 6.53 -26.20
CA GLY A 221 30.70 6.93 -27.12
C GLY A 221 30.15 8.32 -26.73
N PRO A 222 29.91 9.22 -27.69
CA PRO A 222 29.65 10.63 -27.39
C PRO A 222 28.23 10.92 -26.86
N ALA A 223 28.23 11.86 -25.93
CA ALA A 223 27.16 12.55 -25.22
C ALA A 223 25.81 12.71 -25.95
N SER A 224 24.73 12.33 -25.25
CA SER A 224 23.41 12.93 -25.42
C SER A 224 22.92 13.41 -24.05
N ALA A 225 22.88 14.73 -23.90
CA ALA A 225 22.39 15.44 -22.72
C ALA A 225 20.86 15.56 -22.81
N SER A 226 20.14 15.02 -21.82
CA SER A 226 18.83 15.52 -21.37
C SER A 226 18.27 14.61 -20.28
N SER A 227 18.39 15.03 -19.02
CA SER A 227 17.39 14.80 -17.96
C SER A 227 17.91 15.36 -16.64
N ALA A 228 17.71 16.66 -16.44
CA ALA A 228 17.82 17.30 -15.13
C ALA A 228 16.91 18.54 -15.15
N MET A 229 15.61 18.33 -14.98
CA MET A 229 14.67 19.44 -14.78
C MET A 229 13.42 18.98 -14.04
N TRP A 230 13.57 18.61 -12.76
CA TRP A 230 12.45 18.49 -11.83
C TRP A 230 12.86 19.13 -10.51
N LEU A 231 12.70 20.46 -10.44
CA LEU A 231 12.67 21.26 -9.21
C LEU A 231 12.22 22.68 -9.60
N ARG A 232 10.90 22.88 -9.62
CA ARG A 232 10.10 24.13 -9.66
C ARG A 232 8.73 23.66 -10.17
N THR A 233 7.62 23.76 -9.45
CA THR A 233 7.01 25.01 -8.98
C THR A 233 5.83 24.65 -8.08
N GLN A 234 5.74 25.20 -6.88
CA GLN A 234 4.46 25.46 -6.21
C GLN A 234 4.54 26.83 -5.55
N ALA A 235 3.77 27.77 -6.10
CA ALA A 235 3.40 29.04 -5.49
C ALA A 235 2.25 29.62 -6.31
N VAL A 236 1.00 29.34 -5.91
CA VAL A 236 -0.15 30.26 -5.91
C VAL A 236 -1.09 29.80 -4.79
#